data_AF-A0AA88AW60-F1
#
_entry.id   AF-A0AA88AW60-F1
#
_cell.length_a   1.000
_cell.length_b   1.000
_cell.length_c   1.000
_cell.angle_alpha   90.00
_cell.angle_beta   90.00
_cell.angle_gamma   90.00
#
_symmetry.space_group_name_H-M   'P 1'
#
loop_
_entity.id
_entity.type
_entity.pdbx_description
1 polymer ?
#
loop_
_entity_poly.entity_id
_entity_poly.type
_entity_poly.pdbx_seq_one_letter_code
_entity_poly.pdbx_strand_id
1 'polypeptide(L)'
;MGETDPVFEVGKTQATIINKQEAPLEETEMKVLLELSGSGDIYKDRAPLDLVTVLDVSGSMNAEDRIGNLKIAMQFLIHKLSPIDRLSVVVFSSDSTRLFPLRHITNESQLEIIETINALRSHGATNMAAGLKTGIQVLEDRRLYYGRVGAIMLMSDGDQSLRFGDARNVQVDNFAVHTFGLGSDARSEVLQVIAERSKGGTFSDVRNQNDLTKAFSQCLGGLLTVVVQDLNLTLTQVDDESKIKNVSAGNYPTISNTNNDSVTISFGELYNNEVRMVMVDLLLPKVDSKRSPDFLHVTYTYSADKRKRPFEAPRLTATVTKTATGKEVPKMILEKNRLKTLNSVKEARALADNRELERAKDKVDEAKNSLVGVKDVDDPKQVIKTLMYDLEQLSGFVKSQKEYEEKGRPYAMSFETSHERQRYAARGDVDAVRAFATPRMDAYLEQAKEFEKDPTKPPPSVEDDVKQEIKQEILDNPRIPYYIKLAFQVGESIGHASNTSTRRT
;
A
#
# COMPACT_ATOMS: atom_id res chain seq x y z
N MET A 1 -42.19 0.15 9.29
CA MET A 1 -41.74 -0.42 8.01
C MET A 1 -41.24 0.73 7.16
N GLY A 2 -39.95 1.03 7.26
CA GLY A 2 -39.23 1.87 6.31
C GLY A 2 -38.12 0.97 5.80
N GLU A 3 -38.25 0.55 4.54
CA GLU A 3 -37.32 -0.36 3.89
C GLU A 3 -35.92 0.23 3.92
N THR A 4 -34.99 -0.58 4.40
CA THR A 4 -33.57 -0.34 4.24
C THR A 4 -33.24 -0.62 2.79
N ASP A 5 -32.65 0.34 2.09
CA ASP A 5 -32.09 0.11 0.77
C ASP A 5 -31.11 -1.08 0.87
N PRO A 6 -31.28 -2.14 0.05
CA PRO A 6 -30.33 -3.22 0.01
C PRO A 6 -29.03 -2.66 -0.56
N VAL A 7 -27.95 -2.71 0.22
CA VAL A 7 -26.59 -2.51 -0.29
C VAL A 7 -26.34 -3.64 -1.29
N PHE A 8 -26.49 -3.34 -2.56
CA PHE A 8 -26.10 -4.22 -3.65
C PHE A 8 -24.57 -4.35 -3.64
N GLU A 9 -24.03 -5.44 -3.08
CA GLU A 9 -22.66 -5.88 -3.35
C GLU A 9 -22.60 -6.46 -4.77
N VAL A 10 -22.44 -5.58 -5.76
CA VAL A 10 -22.06 -5.98 -7.12
C VAL A 10 -20.62 -5.51 -7.35
N GLY A 11 -19.66 -6.27 -6.84
CA GLY A 11 -18.25 -6.09 -7.18
C GLY A 11 -17.28 -6.11 -6.01
N LYS A 12 -15.98 -6.33 -6.31
CA LYS A 12 -14.89 -6.37 -5.32
C LYS A 12 -14.31 -5.01 -4.95
N THR A 13 -14.93 -3.95 -5.46
CA THR A 13 -14.56 -2.56 -5.22
C THR A 13 -15.82 -1.74 -5.13
N GLN A 14 -15.85 -0.82 -4.17
CA GLN A 14 -16.90 0.18 -4.06
C GLN A 14 -16.31 1.57 -4.27
N ALA A 15 -17.01 2.41 -5.02
CA ALA A 15 -16.68 3.83 -5.13
C ALA A 15 -17.76 4.69 -4.48
N THR A 16 -17.35 5.71 -3.72
CA THR A 16 -18.23 6.67 -3.05
C THR A 16 -17.85 8.09 -3.45
N ILE A 17 -18.85 8.93 -3.71
CA ILE A 17 -18.68 10.35 -4.02
C ILE A 17 -19.00 11.17 -2.78
N ILE A 18 -18.09 12.05 -2.38
CA ILE A 18 -18.21 12.91 -1.22
C ILE A 18 -18.05 14.36 -1.66
N ASN A 19 -19.12 15.15 -1.57
CA ASN A 19 -19.13 16.55 -2.00
C ASN A 19 -20.07 17.40 -1.13
N LYS A 20 -19.88 18.72 -1.17
CA LYS A 20 -20.84 19.66 -0.55
C LYS A 20 -22.20 19.52 -1.24
N GLN A 21 -23.27 19.56 -0.45
CA GLN A 21 -24.64 19.41 -0.97
C GLN A 21 -25.20 20.71 -1.56
N GLU A 22 -24.58 21.85 -1.21
CA GLU A 22 -24.97 23.17 -1.71
C GLU A 22 -23.77 23.93 -2.27
N ALA A 23 -24.01 24.70 -3.34
CA ALA A 23 -23.09 25.64 -3.94
C ALA A 23 -23.79 26.98 -4.26
N PRO A 24 -23.10 28.13 -4.23
CA PRO A 24 -23.71 29.40 -4.59
C PRO A 24 -24.17 29.44 -6.06
N LEU A 25 -25.12 30.33 -6.36
CA LEU A 25 -25.60 30.56 -7.74
C LEU A 25 -24.49 31.08 -8.66
N GLU A 26 -23.58 31.90 -8.13
CA GLU A 26 -22.41 32.40 -8.86
C GLU A 26 -21.44 31.28 -9.28
N GLU A 27 -20.55 31.61 -10.20
CA GLU A 27 -19.45 30.72 -10.56
C GLU A 27 -18.58 30.41 -9.33
N THR A 28 -18.24 29.13 -9.13
CA THR A 28 -17.60 28.69 -7.90
C THR A 28 -16.76 27.44 -8.10
N GLU A 29 -15.65 27.35 -7.36
CA GLU A 29 -14.87 26.12 -7.29
C GLU A 29 -15.54 25.11 -6.37
N MET A 30 -15.74 23.91 -6.89
CA MET A 30 -16.32 22.78 -6.21
C MET A 30 -15.26 21.68 -6.08
N LYS A 31 -15.13 21.12 -4.88
CA LYS A 31 -14.26 19.96 -4.65
C LYS A 31 -15.09 18.71 -4.41
N VAL A 32 -14.67 17.63 -5.04
CA VAL A 32 -15.25 16.30 -4.88
C VAL A 32 -14.15 15.37 -4.42
N LEU A 33 -14.42 14.64 -3.34
CA LEU A 33 -13.58 13.56 -2.87
C LEU A 33 -14.22 12.25 -3.32
N LEU A 34 -13.47 11.46 -4.08
CA LEU A 34 -13.85 10.11 -4.46
C LEU A 34 -13.09 9.14 -3.58
N GLU A 35 -13.79 8.14 -3.07
CA GLU A 35 -13.22 7.05 -2.28
C GLU A 35 -13.44 5.73 -3.01
N LEU A 36 -12.38 4.99 -3.24
CA LEU A 36 -12.41 3.61 -3.74
C LEU A 36 -11.93 2.68 -2.65
N SER A 37 -12.73 1.69 -2.29
CA SER A 37 -12.37 0.67 -1.29
C SER A 37 -12.39 -0.72 -1.90
N GLY A 38 -11.38 -1.52 -1.57
CA GLY A 38 -11.37 -2.95 -1.88
C GLY A 38 -12.24 -3.69 -0.87
N SER A 39 -13.16 -4.53 -1.36
CA SER A 39 -14.05 -5.33 -0.54
C SER A 39 -14.27 -6.67 -1.22
N GLY A 40 -13.71 -7.75 -0.68
CA GLY A 40 -13.91 -9.08 -1.24
C GLY A 40 -13.84 -10.18 -0.18
N ASP A 41 -14.49 -11.30 -0.45
CA ASP A 41 -14.39 -12.52 0.37
C ASP A 41 -13.00 -13.12 0.16
N ILE A 42 -12.04 -12.70 0.98
CA ILE A 42 -10.63 -13.15 0.94
C ILE A 42 -10.43 -14.65 0.80
N TYR A 43 -11.39 -15.49 1.23
CA TYR A 43 -11.33 -16.94 1.08
C TYR A 43 -11.51 -17.38 -0.38
N LYS A 44 -12.40 -16.72 -1.12
CA LYS A 44 -12.71 -17.03 -2.52
C LYS A 44 -12.01 -16.11 -3.51
N ASP A 45 -11.68 -14.91 -3.06
CA ASP A 45 -11.51 -13.76 -3.94
C ASP A 45 -10.08 -13.29 -4.09
N ARG A 46 -9.17 -13.73 -3.22
CA ARG A 46 -7.76 -13.33 -3.32
C ARG A 46 -7.11 -13.94 -4.56
N ALA A 47 -6.41 -13.10 -5.32
CA ALA A 47 -5.65 -13.57 -6.47
C ALA A 47 -4.44 -14.43 -6.00
N PRO A 48 -4.13 -15.55 -6.68
CA PRO A 48 -2.87 -16.26 -6.42
C PRO A 48 -1.66 -15.38 -6.73
N LEU A 49 -0.64 -15.44 -5.88
CA LEU A 49 0.56 -14.61 -6.00
C LEU A 49 1.68 -15.35 -6.72
N ASP A 50 2.36 -14.67 -7.64
CA ASP A 50 3.69 -15.00 -8.15
C ASP A 50 4.68 -14.00 -7.58
N LEU A 51 5.39 -14.42 -6.54
CA LEU A 51 6.34 -13.58 -5.84
C LEU A 51 7.76 -13.91 -6.29
N VAL A 52 8.52 -12.87 -6.66
CA VAL A 52 9.96 -12.98 -6.86
C VAL A 52 10.65 -12.14 -5.81
N THR A 53 11.46 -12.77 -4.96
CA THR A 53 12.32 -12.04 -4.05
C THR A 53 13.68 -11.86 -4.70
N VAL A 54 14.19 -10.62 -4.69
CA VAL A 54 15.50 -10.26 -5.21
C VAL A 54 16.33 -9.80 -4.03
N LEU A 55 17.25 -10.66 -3.59
CA LEU A 55 17.94 -10.54 -2.32
C LEU A 55 19.40 -10.17 -2.56
N ASP A 56 19.83 -9.06 -1.96
CA ASP A 56 21.23 -8.70 -1.88
C ASP A 56 21.98 -9.67 -0.96
N VAL A 57 23.04 -10.29 -1.48
CA VAL A 57 23.98 -11.12 -0.73
C VAL A 57 25.41 -10.60 -0.88
N SER A 58 25.58 -9.29 -1.09
CA SER A 58 26.87 -8.63 -1.16
C SER A 58 27.60 -8.61 0.19
N GLY A 59 28.88 -8.24 0.19
CA GLY A 59 29.69 -8.20 1.41
C GLY A 59 29.15 -7.28 2.52
N SER A 60 28.44 -6.20 2.17
CA SER A 60 27.86 -5.25 3.14
C SER A 60 26.72 -5.85 3.94
N MET A 61 26.09 -6.92 3.45
CA MET A 61 25.05 -7.67 4.17
C MET A 61 25.59 -8.42 5.42
N ASN A 62 26.90 -8.42 5.65
CA ASN A 62 27.48 -8.87 6.93
C ASN A 62 27.34 -7.83 8.06
N ALA A 63 27.15 -6.55 7.73
CA ALA A 63 27.10 -5.50 8.73
C ALA A 63 25.88 -5.70 9.65
N GLU A 64 26.12 -5.76 10.96
CA GLU A 64 25.09 -5.91 12.01
C GLU A 64 24.11 -7.09 11.80
N ASP A 65 24.55 -8.15 11.10
CA ASP A 65 23.77 -9.37 10.81
C ASP A 65 22.54 -9.16 9.89
N ARG A 66 22.62 -8.25 8.91
CA ARG A 66 21.58 -8.04 7.87
C ARG A 66 21.18 -9.35 7.19
N ILE A 67 22.16 -10.19 6.86
CA ILE A 67 21.92 -11.49 6.22
C ILE A 67 21.16 -12.45 7.15
N GLY A 68 21.41 -12.44 8.46
CA GLY A 68 20.67 -13.23 9.44
C GLY A 68 19.22 -12.79 9.53
N ASN A 69 19.00 -11.48 9.67
CA ASN A 69 17.66 -10.89 9.68
C ASN A 69 16.89 -11.14 8.37
N LEU A 70 17.58 -11.08 7.22
CA LEU A 70 17.01 -11.46 5.93
C LEU A 70 16.50 -12.91 5.93
N LYS A 71 17.28 -13.85 6.49
CA LYS A 71 16.89 -15.27 6.54
C LYS A 71 15.62 -15.45 7.38
N ILE A 72 15.54 -14.79 8.54
CA ILE A 72 14.36 -14.82 9.41
C ILE A 72 13.14 -14.23 8.68
N ALA A 73 13.30 -13.07 8.04
CA ALA A 73 12.24 -12.43 7.27
C ALA A 73 11.74 -13.31 6.10
N MET A 74 12.65 -13.96 5.38
CA MET A 74 12.31 -14.90 4.32
C MET A 74 11.62 -16.15 4.84
N GLN A 75 12.04 -16.69 5.99
CA GLN A 75 11.34 -17.81 6.61
C GLN A 75 9.90 -17.43 6.97
N PHE A 76 9.67 -16.27 7.59
CA PHE A 76 8.32 -15.78 7.86
C PHE A 76 7.50 -15.72 6.57
N LEU A 77 8.05 -15.08 5.52
CA LEU A 77 7.40 -14.94 4.23
C LEU A 77 7.00 -16.31 3.64
N ILE A 78 7.91 -17.29 3.64
CA ILE A 78 7.64 -18.63 3.09
C ILE A 78 6.50 -19.31 3.85
N HIS A 79 6.48 -19.24 5.19
CA HIS A 79 5.40 -19.81 6.01
C HIS A 79 4.03 -19.17 5.76
N LYS A 80 3.99 -17.92 5.32
CA LYS A 80 2.76 -17.19 5.00
C LYS A 80 2.29 -17.39 3.56
N LEU A 81 3.06 -18.05 2.70
CA LEU A 81 2.60 -18.44 1.36
C LEU A 81 1.79 -19.74 1.43
N SER A 82 0.81 -19.86 0.55
CA SER A 82 -0.04 -21.05 0.44
C SER A 82 0.26 -21.84 -0.85
N PRO A 83 -0.25 -23.08 -1.00
CA PRO A 83 0.00 -23.89 -2.19
C PRO A 83 -0.47 -23.28 -3.53
N ILE A 84 -1.40 -22.32 -3.50
CA ILE A 84 -1.83 -21.61 -4.71
C ILE A 84 -0.82 -20.53 -5.17
N ASP A 85 0.05 -20.08 -4.27
CA ASP A 85 1.08 -19.08 -4.51
C ASP A 85 2.36 -19.74 -5.05
N ARG A 86 3.17 -18.96 -5.77
CA ARG A 86 4.46 -19.38 -6.29
C ARG A 86 5.55 -18.42 -5.85
N LEU A 87 6.71 -18.97 -5.49
CA LEU A 87 7.89 -18.20 -5.09
C LEU A 87 9.06 -18.53 -6.03
N SER A 88 9.84 -17.51 -6.36
CA SER A 88 11.17 -17.62 -6.92
C SER A 88 12.11 -16.74 -6.11
N VAL A 89 13.30 -17.25 -5.77
CA VAL A 89 14.34 -16.45 -5.11
C VAL A 89 15.47 -16.19 -6.09
N VAL A 90 15.77 -14.91 -6.28
CA VAL A 90 16.93 -14.42 -6.98
C VAL A 90 17.87 -13.81 -5.95
N VAL A 91 19.13 -14.21 -5.99
CA VAL A 91 20.19 -13.57 -5.21
C VAL A 91 21.12 -12.81 -6.12
N PHE A 92 21.69 -11.72 -5.63
CA PHE A 92 22.71 -11.00 -6.37
C PHE A 92 23.85 -10.55 -5.47
N SER A 93 25.05 -10.62 -6.03
CA SER A 93 26.24 -9.94 -5.53
C SER A 93 26.97 -9.33 -6.73
N SER A 94 28.16 -9.81 -7.10
CA SER A 94 28.81 -9.42 -8.37
C SER A 94 28.02 -9.89 -9.60
N ASP A 95 27.39 -11.06 -9.46
CA ASP A 95 26.54 -11.70 -10.47
C ASP A 95 25.14 -11.94 -9.88
N SER A 96 24.16 -12.20 -10.74
CA SER A 96 22.80 -12.58 -10.34
C SER A 96 22.54 -14.05 -10.60
N THR A 97 21.95 -14.74 -9.63
CA THR A 97 21.59 -16.16 -9.74
C THR A 97 20.15 -16.38 -9.30
N ARG A 98 19.37 -17.08 -10.13
CA ARG A 98 18.06 -17.62 -9.76
C ARG A 98 18.25 -18.95 -9.06
N LEU A 99 17.91 -19.04 -7.77
CA LEU A 99 18.10 -20.26 -6.98
C LEU A 99 17.12 -21.37 -7.38
N PHE A 100 15.90 -20.99 -7.74
CA PHE A 100 14.87 -21.91 -8.23
C PHE A 100 13.90 -21.16 -9.14
N PRO A 101 13.24 -21.85 -10.10
CA PRO A 101 12.15 -21.27 -10.88
C PRO A 101 10.93 -20.97 -9.99
N LEU A 102 9.90 -20.31 -10.52
CA LEU A 102 8.62 -20.16 -9.80
C LEU A 102 8.04 -21.52 -9.41
N ARG A 103 8.08 -21.84 -8.10
CA ARG A 103 7.59 -23.10 -7.53
C ARG A 103 6.37 -22.85 -6.66
N HIS A 104 5.39 -23.75 -6.74
CA HIS A 104 4.27 -23.79 -5.79
C HIS A 104 4.78 -24.09 -4.39
N ILE A 105 4.22 -23.43 -3.38
CA ILE A 105 4.61 -23.63 -1.97
C ILE A 105 3.83 -24.80 -1.36
N THR A 106 4.31 -26.01 -1.63
CA THR A 106 3.92 -27.23 -0.91
C THR A 106 4.78 -27.42 0.33
N ASN A 107 4.36 -28.27 1.27
CA ASN A 107 5.14 -28.59 2.48
C ASN A 107 6.58 -29.03 2.18
N GLU A 108 6.77 -29.84 1.14
CA GLU A 108 8.10 -30.31 0.70
C GLU A 108 8.94 -29.16 0.13
N SER A 109 8.39 -28.41 -0.83
CA SER A 109 9.13 -27.29 -1.44
C SER A 109 9.45 -26.18 -0.44
N GLN A 110 8.59 -25.97 0.56
CA GLN A 110 8.81 -25.00 1.63
C GLN A 110 10.07 -25.36 2.43
N LEU A 111 10.24 -26.62 2.82
CA LEU A 111 11.43 -27.07 3.55
C LEU A 111 12.70 -26.88 2.70
N GLU A 112 12.68 -27.31 1.45
CA GLU A 112 13.82 -27.15 0.52
C GLU A 112 14.22 -25.69 0.31
N ILE A 113 13.23 -24.80 0.18
CA ILE A 113 13.48 -23.37 0.02
C ILE A 113 14.08 -22.79 1.31
N ILE A 114 13.54 -23.14 2.49
CA ILE A 114 14.07 -22.67 3.78
C ILE A 114 15.51 -23.13 3.97
N GLU A 115 15.84 -24.39 3.66
CA GLU A 115 17.21 -24.91 3.72
C GLU A 115 18.15 -24.11 2.80
N THR A 116 17.70 -23.82 1.58
CA THR A 116 18.46 -23.02 0.61
C THR A 116 18.69 -21.59 1.11
N ILE A 117 17.67 -20.95 1.70
CA ILE A 117 17.79 -19.61 2.30
C ILE A 117 18.77 -19.62 3.48
N ASN A 118 18.72 -20.64 4.34
CA ASN A 118 19.61 -20.76 5.49
C ASN A 118 21.08 -20.94 5.08
N ALA A 119 21.33 -21.54 3.91
CA ALA A 119 22.66 -21.70 3.34
C ALA A 119 23.26 -20.42 2.75
N LEU A 120 22.47 -19.35 2.57
CA LEU A 120 22.96 -18.09 1.98
C LEU A 120 24.11 -17.48 2.77
N ARG A 121 25.08 -16.94 2.04
CA ARG A 121 26.25 -16.24 2.59
C ARG A 121 26.47 -14.97 1.78
N SER A 122 26.87 -13.93 2.49
CA SER A 122 27.27 -12.63 1.97
C SER A 122 28.67 -12.71 1.35
N HIS A 123 28.82 -12.24 0.12
CA HIS A 123 30.09 -12.16 -0.60
C HIS A 123 30.00 -11.21 -1.80
N GLY A 124 31.15 -10.78 -2.32
CA GLY A 124 31.20 -10.05 -3.59
C GLY A 124 30.69 -8.60 -3.54
N ALA A 125 30.53 -8.01 -4.73
CA ALA A 125 30.06 -6.64 -4.93
C ALA A 125 28.52 -6.59 -5.02
N THR A 126 27.96 -5.46 -5.48
CA THR A 126 26.51 -5.21 -5.50
C THR A 126 26.04 -4.86 -6.91
N ASN A 127 25.65 -5.87 -7.69
CA ASN A 127 25.12 -5.76 -9.06
C ASN A 127 23.59 -5.81 -9.05
N MET A 128 22.98 -4.76 -8.50
CA MET A 128 21.53 -4.65 -8.37
C MET A 128 20.82 -4.69 -9.74
N ALA A 129 21.43 -4.11 -10.78
CA ALA A 129 20.85 -4.09 -12.12
C ALA A 129 20.68 -5.52 -12.68
N ALA A 130 21.65 -6.41 -12.48
CA ALA A 130 21.53 -7.81 -12.87
C ALA A 130 20.46 -8.54 -12.04
N GLY A 131 20.46 -8.34 -10.72
CA GLY A 131 19.45 -8.93 -9.81
C GLY A 131 18.03 -8.59 -10.24
N LEU A 132 17.78 -7.30 -10.48
CA LEU A 132 16.48 -6.79 -10.89
C LEU A 132 16.05 -7.33 -12.26
N LYS A 133 16.97 -7.34 -13.26
CA LYS A 133 16.69 -7.93 -14.58
C LYS A 133 16.31 -9.40 -14.50
N THR A 134 17.05 -10.20 -13.73
CA THR A 134 16.73 -11.62 -13.52
C THR A 134 15.36 -11.78 -12.86
N GLY A 135 15.05 -10.94 -11.86
CA GLY A 135 13.75 -10.98 -11.18
C GLY A 135 12.57 -10.68 -12.11
N ILE A 136 12.72 -9.68 -12.99
CA ILE A 136 11.73 -9.32 -14.00
C ILE A 136 11.56 -10.45 -15.02
N GLN A 137 12.67 -10.99 -15.53
CA GLN A 137 12.65 -12.11 -16.50
C GLN A 137 11.88 -13.33 -15.94
N VAL A 138 12.00 -13.62 -14.65
CA VAL A 138 11.22 -14.70 -14.01
C VAL A 138 9.71 -14.48 -14.15
N LEU A 139 9.23 -13.24 -13.99
CA LEU A 139 7.81 -12.91 -14.16
C LEU A 139 7.39 -12.80 -15.63
N GLU A 140 8.28 -12.38 -16.52
CA GLU A 140 8.01 -12.33 -17.97
C GLU A 140 7.92 -13.73 -18.59
N ASP A 141 8.77 -14.66 -18.16
CA ASP A 141 8.84 -16.03 -18.69
C ASP A 141 7.68 -16.94 -18.23
N ARG A 142 6.78 -16.45 -17.36
CA ARG A 142 5.72 -17.26 -16.78
C ARG A 142 4.65 -17.60 -17.82
N ARG A 143 4.38 -18.89 -18.00
CA ARG A 143 3.32 -19.38 -18.91
C ARG A 143 1.91 -19.17 -18.36
N LEU A 144 1.76 -19.17 -17.04
CA LEU A 144 0.49 -18.99 -16.34
C LEU A 144 0.51 -17.64 -15.63
N TYR A 145 0.08 -16.58 -16.31
CA TYR A 145 0.01 -15.22 -15.74
C TYR A 145 -1.44 -14.77 -15.47
N TYR A 146 -2.40 -15.38 -16.15
CA TYR A 146 -3.76 -14.90 -16.18
C TYR A 146 -4.49 -15.08 -14.83
N GLY A 147 -4.98 -13.98 -14.26
CA GLY A 147 -5.63 -13.94 -12.95
C GLY A 147 -4.68 -14.07 -11.75
N ARG A 148 -3.36 -14.00 -11.97
CA ARG A 148 -2.33 -14.07 -10.92
C ARG A 148 -1.63 -12.73 -10.78
N VAL A 149 -1.40 -12.32 -9.53
CA VAL A 149 -0.63 -11.12 -9.21
C VAL A 149 0.85 -11.43 -9.37
N GLY A 150 1.61 -10.54 -10.02
CA GLY A 150 3.07 -10.66 -10.14
C GLY A 150 3.75 -9.51 -9.44
N ALA A 151 4.54 -9.80 -8.41
CA ALA A 151 5.24 -8.79 -7.63
C ALA A 151 6.69 -9.18 -7.37
N ILE A 152 7.55 -8.16 -7.28
CA ILE A 152 8.96 -8.29 -6.90
C ILE A 152 9.15 -7.62 -5.55
N MET A 153 9.81 -8.33 -4.61
CA MET A 153 10.32 -7.74 -3.38
C MET A 153 11.84 -7.68 -3.49
N LEU A 154 12.38 -6.47 -3.70
CA LEU A 154 13.82 -6.20 -3.80
C LEU A 154 14.34 -5.69 -2.46
N MET A 155 15.39 -6.30 -1.95
CA MET A 155 16.00 -5.91 -0.68
C MET A 155 17.49 -5.70 -0.86
N SER A 156 17.98 -4.54 -0.41
CA SER A 156 19.38 -4.13 -0.52
C SER A 156 19.65 -2.95 0.41
N ASP A 157 20.91 -2.68 0.72
CA ASP A 157 21.32 -1.39 1.28
C ASP A 157 21.45 -0.29 0.20
N GLY A 158 21.16 -0.58 -1.07
CA GLY A 158 21.17 0.43 -2.13
C GLY A 158 22.55 0.80 -2.67
N ASP A 159 23.64 0.30 -2.08
CA ASP A 159 25.01 0.63 -2.52
C ASP A 159 25.41 -0.21 -3.74
N GLN A 160 24.83 0.12 -4.90
CA GLN A 160 25.17 -0.54 -6.16
C GLN A 160 26.56 -0.15 -6.67
N SER A 161 27.27 -1.13 -7.25
CA SER A 161 28.50 -0.86 -7.97
C SER A 161 28.19 -0.41 -9.40
N LEU A 162 28.39 0.88 -9.68
CA LEU A 162 28.17 1.49 -11.00
C LEU A 162 28.99 0.86 -12.13
N ARG A 163 30.00 0.05 -11.81
CA ARG A 163 30.76 -0.76 -12.79
C ARG A 163 29.86 -1.74 -13.55
N PHE A 164 28.76 -2.18 -12.94
CA PHE A 164 27.81 -3.12 -13.55
C PHE A 164 26.59 -2.43 -14.18
N GLY A 165 26.60 -1.10 -14.24
CA GLY A 165 25.48 -0.29 -14.68
C GLY A 165 24.63 0.21 -13.50
N ASP A 166 23.58 0.94 -13.86
CA ASP A 166 22.72 1.63 -12.91
C ASP A 166 21.32 1.00 -12.94
N ALA A 167 20.89 0.44 -11.81
CA ALA A 167 19.61 -0.23 -11.66
C ALA A 167 18.42 0.71 -11.93
N ARG A 168 18.59 2.03 -11.79
CA ARG A 168 17.57 3.03 -12.14
C ARG A 168 17.15 2.96 -13.61
N ASN A 169 18.02 2.46 -14.49
CA ASN A 169 17.78 2.35 -15.93
C ASN A 169 17.12 1.03 -16.34
N VAL A 170 16.83 0.13 -15.41
CA VAL A 170 16.10 -1.11 -15.70
C VAL A 170 14.61 -0.79 -15.85
N GLN A 171 14.00 -1.29 -16.92
CA GLN A 171 12.57 -1.11 -17.16
C GLN A 171 11.76 -2.00 -16.22
N VAL A 172 10.90 -1.40 -15.38
CA VAL A 172 10.14 -2.06 -14.30
C VAL A 172 8.63 -1.80 -14.36
N ASP A 173 8.16 -1.18 -15.43
CA ASP A 173 6.79 -0.69 -15.63
C ASP A 173 5.72 -1.79 -15.70
N ASN A 174 6.11 -3.05 -15.89
CA ASN A 174 5.18 -4.17 -16.04
C ASN A 174 4.76 -4.83 -14.71
N PHE A 175 5.54 -4.67 -13.63
CA PHE A 175 5.31 -5.36 -12.35
C PHE A 175 5.47 -4.40 -11.17
N ALA A 176 4.80 -4.71 -10.06
CA ALA A 176 5.07 -4.01 -8.81
C ALA A 176 6.45 -4.41 -8.29
N VAL A 177 7.31 -3.42 -8.00
CA VAL A 177 8.60 -3.65 -7.34
C VAL A 177 8.58 -2.94 -5.99
N HIS A 178 8.42 -3.73 -4.93
CA HIS A 178 8.52 -3.26 -3.55
C HIS A 178 9.97 -3.33 -3.10
N THR A 179 10.55 -2.19 -2.76
CA THR A 179 11.97 -2.08 -2.41
C THR A 179 12.13 -1.81 -0.92
N PHE A 180 13.08 -2.49 -0.28
CA PHE A 180 13.39 -2.35 1.14
C PHE A 180 14.84 -1.91 1.30
N GLY A 181 15.05 -0.69 1.79
CA GLY A 181 16.37 -0.14 2.09
C GLY A 181 16.82 -0.56 3.48
N LEU A 182 17.93 -1.29 3.57
CA LEU A 182 18.46 -1.82 4.84
C LEU A 182 19.56 -0.94 5.43
N GLY A 183 19.37 -0.52 6.68
CA GLY A 183 20.38 0.19 7.45
C GLY A 183 20.41 1.70 7.20
N SER A 184 21.06 2.43 8.10
CA SER A 184 21.11 3.90 8.08
C SER A 184 22.03 4.49 7.01
N ASP A 185 22.88 3.67 6.40
CA ASP A 185 23.80 4.04 5.34
C ASP A 185 23.23 3.72 3.94
N ALA A 186 21.97 3.30 3.87
CA ALA A 186 21.39 2.83 2.63
C ALA A 186 21.26 3.95 1.58
N ARG A 187 21.76 3.71 0.35
CA ARG A 187 21.55 4.60 -0.79
C ARG A 187 20.16 4.42 -1.37
N SER A 188 19.21 5.00 -0.64
CA SER A 188 17.77 4.81 -0.80
C SER A 188 17.22 5.39 -2.10
N GLU A 189 17.94 6.30 -2.75
CA GLU A 189 17.50 6.93 -4.00
C GLU A 189 17.36 5.92 -5.14
N VAL A 190 18.27 4.95 -5.23
CA VAL A 190 18.21 3.93 -6.29
C VAL A 190 16.96 3.07 -6.10
N LEU A 191 16.72 2.63 -4.87
CA LEU A 191 15.57 1.81 -4.50
C LEU A 191 14.25 2.57 -4.68
N GLN A 192 14.18 3.83 -4.23
CA GLN A 192 13.02 4.69 -4.41
C GLN A 192 12.67 4.88 -5.89
N VAL A 193 13.66 5.17 -6.75
CA VAL A 193 13.43 5.33 -8.19
C VAL A 193 12.92 4.04 -8.83
N ILE A 194 13.43 2.88 -8.42
CA ILE A 194 12.94 1.57 -8.88
C ILE A 194 11.47 1.39 -8.49
N ALA A 195 11.11 1.62 -7.23
CA ALA A 195 9.74 1.49 -6.76
C ALA A 195 8.77 2.47 -7.45
N GLU A 196 9.18 3.73 -7.60
CA GLU A 196 8.38 4.79 -8.22
C GLU A 196 8.07 4.48 -9.70
N ARG A 197 9.08 4.01 -10.46
CA ARG A 197 8.92 3.64 -11.87
C ARG A 197 8.13 2.34 -12.09
N SER A 198 7.98 1.52 -11.05
CA SER A 198 7.30 0.24 -11.15
C SER A 198 5.77 0.36 -11.07
N LYS A 199 5.05 -0.69 -11.49
CA LYS A 199 3.57 -0.72 -11.45
C LYS A 199 3.05 -0.90 -10.02
N GLY A 200 2.92 0.19 -9.26
CA GLY A 200 2.32 0.15 -7.92
C GLY A 200 3.27 -0.30 -6.80
N GLY A 201 4.58 -0.29 -7.06
CA GLY A 201 5.61 -0.56 -6.05
C GLY A 201 5.70 0.51 -4.97
N THR A 202 6.34 0.13 -3.86
CA THR A 202 6.56 1.00 -2.70
C THR A 202 8.00 0.91 -2.23
N PHE A 203 8.55 2.02 -1.73
CA PHE A 203 9.85 2.07 -1.07
C PHE A 203 9.65 2.11 0.44
N SER A 204 10.25 1.15 1.14
CA SER A 204 10.24 1.04 2.59
C SER A 204 11.64 1.26 3.15
N ASP A 205 11.76 2.21 4.08
CA ASP A 205 12.96 2.52 4.84
C ASP A 205 13.01 1.65 6.10
N VAL A 206 13.95 0.70 6.14
CA VAL A 206 14.15 -0.26 7.22
C VAL A 206 15.49 0.04 7.91
N ARG A 207 15.46 1.08 8.76
CA ARG A 207 16.65 1.58 9.48
C ARG A 207 17.16 0.60 10.53
N ASN A 208 16.23 0.06 11.31
CA ASN A 208 16.54 -0.97 12.29
C ASN A 208 16.35 -2.33 11.63
N GLN A 209 17.42 -3.12 11.60
CA GLN A 209 17.41 -4.42 10.93
C GLN A 209 16.43 -5.40 11.59
N ASN A 210 16.13 -5.21 12.88
CA ASN A 210 15.10 -5.96 13.60
C ASN A 210 13.66 -5.59 13.21
N ASP A 211 13.49 -4.62 12.31
CA ASP A 211 12.17 -4.28 11.74
C ASP A 211 12.01 -4.86 10.32
N LEU A 212 12.97 -5.65 9.84
CA LEU A 212 12.92 -6.23 8.50
C LEU A 212 11.76 -7.23 8.33
N THR A 213 11.62 -8.20 9.25
CA THR A 213 10.51 -9.17 9.20
C THR A 213 9.17 -8.44 9.26
N LYS A 214 9.09 -7.37 10.06
CA LYS A 214 7.90 -6.53 10.24
C LYS A 214 7.52 -5.79 8.95
N ALA A 215 8.49 -5.12 8.31
CA ALA A 215 8.26 -4.45 7.05
C ALA A 215 7.86 -5.43 5.92
N PHE A 216 8.52 -6.60 5.88
CA PHE A 216 8.18 -7.68 4.93
C PHE A 216 6.78 -8.22 5.18
N SER A 217 6.41 -8.46 6.43
CA SER A 217 5.12 -9.03 6.79
C SER A 217 3.97 -8.10 6.39
N GLN A 218 4.12 -6.79 6.59
CA GLN A 218 3.12 -5.81 6.17
C GLN A 218 2.99 -5.75 4.64
N CYS A 219 4.10 -5.72 3.90
CA CYS A 219 4.05 -5.77 2.44
C CYS A 219 3.36 -7.06 1.93
N LEU A 220 3.73 -8.20 2.50
CA LEU A 220 3.15 -9.50 2.16
C LEU A 220 1.66 -9.58 2.50
N GLY A 221 1.24 -9.01 3.63
CA GLY A 221 -0.17 -8.94 4.02
C GLY A 221 -1.04 -8.23 2.99
N GLY A 222 -0.50 -7.18 2.34
CA GLY A 222 -1.13 -6.53 1.20
C GLY A 222 -1.18 -7.41 -0.05
N LEU A 223 -0.03 -7.97 -0.46
CA LEU A 223 0.07 -8.81 -1.66
C LEU A 223 -0.83 -10.05 -1.60
N LEU A 224 -0.99 -10.65 -0.42
CA LEU A 224 -1.86 -11.80 -0.20
C LEU A 224 -3.34 -11.43 -0.07
N THR A 225 -3.70 -10.14 -0.13
CA THR A 225 -5.10 -9.66 -0.07
C THR A 225 -5.52 -8.87 -1.30
N VAL A 226 -4.81 -9.00 -2.43
CA VAL A 226 -5.23 -8.41 -3.70
C VAL A 226 -6.55 -9.07 -4.15
N VAL A 227 -7.61 -8.25 -4.20
CA VAL A 227 -8.95 -8.67 -4.64
C VAL A 227 -9.29 -8.11 -6.03
N VAL A 228 -8.59 -7.06 -6.45
CA VAL A 228 -8.88 -6.27 -7.67
C VAL A 228 -7.58 -6.00 -8.41
N GLN A 229 -7.60 -6.21 -9.73
CA GLN A 229 -6.48 -5.98 -10.65
C GLN A 229 -6.91 -5.02 -11.76
N ASP A 230 -5.95 -4.31 -12.35
CA ASP A 230 -6.16 -3.36 -13.47
C ASP A 230 -7.33 -2.39 -13.26
N LEU A 231 -7.46 -1.86 -12.04
CA LEU A 231 -8.46 -0.86 -11.69
C LEU A 231 -8.19 0.45 -12.44
N ASN A 232 -9.20 0.92 -13.14
CA ASN A 232 -9.22 2.23 -13.80
C ASN A 232 -10.44 3.00 -13.34
N LEU A 233 -10.25 4.27 -12.97
CA LEU A 233 -11.29 5.21 -12.59
C LEU A 233 -11.39 6.28 -13.67
N THR A 234 -12.58 6.46 -14.25
CA THR A 234 -12.83 7.50 -15.26
C THR A 234 -13.80 8.53 -14.71
N LEU A 235 -13.35 9.79 -14.76
CA LEU A 235 -14.08 10.98 -14.37
C LEU A 235 -14.52 11.69 -15.63
N THR A 236 -15.80 12.01 -15.76
CA THR A 236 -16.33 12.71 -16.93
C THR A 236 -17.11 13.93 -16.44
N GLN A 237 -16.71 15.12 -16.88
CA GLN A 237 -17.44 16.35 -16.56
C GLN A 237 -18.82 16.32 -17.25
N VAL A 238 -19.74 17.15 -16.78
CA VAL A 238 -21.06 17.29 -17.40
C VAL A 238 -21.07 18.60 -18.16
N ASP A 239 -21.36 18.52 -19.47
CA ASP A 239 -21.39 19.68 -20.36
C ASP A 239 -22.30 20.77 -19.82
N ASP A 240 -21.85 22.02 -19.91
CA ASP A 240 -22.52 23.23 -19.39
C ASP A 240 -22.80 23.25 -17.86
N GLU A 241 -22.37 22.22 -17.12
CA GLU A 241 -22.58 22.11 -15.66
C GLU A 241 -21.29 22.11 -14.86
N SER A 242 -20.17 21.67 -15.45
CA SER A 242 -18.87 21.72 -14.79
C SER A 242 -17.69 21.68 -15.74
N LYS A 243 -16.52 22.09 -15.23
CA LYS A 243 -15.23 21.92 -15.87
C LYS A 243 -14.22 21.33 -14.90
N ILE A 244 -13.60 20.21 -15.25
CA ILE A 244 -12.50 19.64 -14.44
C ILE A 244 -11.29 20.58 -14.53
N LYS A 245 -10.81 21.05 -13.38
CA LYS A 245 -9.66 21.95 -13.25
C LYS A 245 -8.40 21.20 -12.86
N ASN A 246 -8.51 20.28 -11.92
CA ASN A 246 -7.39 19.49 -11.40
C ASN A 246 -7.88 18.16 -10.83
N VAL A 247 -7.04 17.13 -10.92
CA VAL A 247 -7.29 15.81 -10.37
C VAL A 247 -6.08 15.38 -9.55
N SER A 248 -6.22 15.37 -8.23
CA SER A 248 -5.20 14.93 -7.30
C SER A 248 -5.39 13.44 -7.00
N ALA A 249 -4.65 12.60 -7.73
CA ALA A 249 -4.67 11.14 -7.59
C ALA A 249 -3.28 10.56 -7.27
N GLY A 250 -2.42 11.28 -6.54
CA GLY A 250 -1.06 10.81 -6.22
C GLY A 250 -0.16 10.69 -7.47
N ASN A 251 0.71 9.67 -7.50
CA ASN A 251 1.62 9.40 -8.63
C ASN A 251 1.07 8.33 -9.60
N TYR A 252 -0.25 8.08 -9.57
CA TYR A 252 -0.87 7.13 -10.48
C TYR A 252 -0.94 7.69 -11.91
N PRO A 253 -0.68 6.86 -12.94
CA PRO A 253 -0.81 7.28 -14.32
C PRO A 253 -2.21 7.85 -14.59
N THR A 254 -2.24 9.05 -15.15
CA THR A 254 -3.48 9.80 -15.42
C THR A 254 -3.46 10.26 -16.87
N ILE A 255 -4.53 9.93 -17.60
CA ILE A 255 -4.69 10.26 -19.02
C ILE A 255 -5.97 11.09 -19.16
N SER A 256 -5.84 12.27 -19.75
CA SER A 256 -6.97 13.08 -20.19
C SER A 256 -7.28 12.78 -21.66
N ASN A 257 -8.56 12.81 -22.03
CA ASN A 257 -8.92 12.68 -23.43
C ASN A 257 -8.61 13.97 -24.21
N THR A 258 -8.72 13.92 -25.54
CA THR A 258 -8.34 15.04 -26.44
C THR A 258 -9.09 16.34 -26.15
N ASN A 259 -10.32 16.24 -25.65
CA ASN A 259 -11.18 17.38 -25.34
C ASN A 259 -11.04 17.86 -23.89
N ASN A 260 -10.25 17.16 -23.06
CA ASN A 260 -10.13 17.35 -21.61
C ASN A 260 -11.47 17.34 -20.86
N ASP A 261 -12.48 16.65 -21.39
CA ASP A 261 -13.79 16.46 -20.74
C ASP A 261 -13.81 15.22 -19.83
N SER A 262 -12.85 14.30 -20.03
CA SER A 262 -12.70 13.09 -19.23
C SER A 262 -11.27 12.84 -18.81
N VAL A 263 -11.10 12.33 -17.58
CA VAL A 263 -9.80 11.95 -16.99
C VAL A 263 -9.88 10.51 -16.51
N THR A 264 -8.99 9.64 -16.98
CA THR A 264 -8.85 8.25 -16.52
C THR A 264 -7.58 8.08 -15.69
N ILE A 265 -7.73 7.53 -14.49
CA ILE A 265 -6.64 7.20 -13.56
C ILE A 265 -6.47 5.69 -13.51
N SER A 266 -5.24 5.22 -13.72
CA SER A 266 -4.90 3.79 -13.66
C SER A 266 -4.26 3.43 -12.32
N PHE A 267 -5.03 2.73 -11.49
CA PHE A 267 -4.65 2.33 -10.13
C PHE A 267 -3.94 0.98 -10.05
N GLY A 268 -4.14 0.10 -11.04
CA GLY A 268 -3.60 -1.24 -11.01
C GLY A 268 -4.31 -2.09 -9.95
N GLU A 269 -3.58 -2.53 -8.94
CA GLU A 269 -4.09 -3.46 -7.91
C GLU A 269 -4.71 -2.72 -6.72
N LEU A 270 -5.72 -3.32 -6.10
CA LEU A 270 -6.30 -2.85 -4.83
C LEU A 270 -6.47 -4.03 -3.86
N TYR A 271 -5.97 -3.87 -2.63
CA TYR A 271 -6.06 -4.87 -1.58
C TYR A 271 -7.42 -4.83 -0.88
N ASN A 272 -7.80 -5.92 -0.23
CA ASN A 272 -8.97 -5.95 0.63
C ASN A 272 -8.79 -4.94 1.77
N ASN A 273 -9.81 -4.11 2.03
CA ASN A 273 -9.77 -3.00 2.98
C ASN A 273 -8.72 -1.89 2.68
N GLU A 274 -8.06 -1.91 1.51
CA GLU A 274 -7.29 -0.76 1.02
C GLU A 274 -8.27 0.31 0.52
N VAL A 275 -7.99 1.56 0.86
CA VAL A 275 -8.79 2.71 0.48
C VAL A 275 -7.92 3.69 -0.28
N ARG A 276 -8.40 4.14 -1.45
CA ARG A 276 -7.77 5.17 -2.26
C ARG A 276 -8.71 6.34 -2.45
N MET A 277 -8.17 7.53 -2.26
CA MET A 277 -8.88 8.77 -2.40
C MET A 277 -8.40 9.55 -3.63
N VAL A 278 -9.33 10.21 -4.31
CA VAL A 278 -9.03 11.15 -5.40
C VAL A 278 -9.76 12.44 -5.11
N MET A 279 -9.01 13.56 -5.07
CA MET A 279 -9.62 14.87 -4.95
C MET A 279 -9.69 15.55 -6.31
N VAL A 280 -10.91 15.92 -6.70
CA VAL A 280 -11.23 16.53 -7.99
C VAL A 280 -11.66 17.97 -7.75
N ASP A 281 -10.98 18.90 -8.41
CA ASP A 281 -11.31 20.31 -8.41
C ASP A 281 -12.09 20.62 -9.68
N LEU A 282 -13.32 21.13 -9.53
CA LEU A 282 -14.24 21.47 -10.60
C LEU A 282 -14.60 22.95 -10.52
N LEU A 283 -14.84 23.57 -11.68
CA LEU A 283 -15.48 24.88 -11.76
C LEU A 283 -16.95 24.67 -12.13
N LEU A 284 -17.87 25.15 -11.30
CA LEU A 284 -19.30 25.16 -11.59
C LEU A 284 -19.70 26.54 -12.13
N PRO A 285 -20.44 26.63 -13.24
CA PRO A 285 -20.79 27.91 -13.86
C PRO A 285 -21.82 28.68 -13.03
N LYS A 286 -21.99 29.95 -13.37
CA LYS A 286 -23.09 30.77 -12.85
C LYS A 286 -24.45 30.25 -13.34
N VAL A 287 -25.46 30.31 -12.48
CA VAL A 287 -26.85 29.94 -12.82
C VAL A 287 -27.81 31.03 -12.31
N ASP A 288 -28.89 31.29 -13.05
CA ASP A 288 -29.81 32.38 -12.73
C ASP A 288 -30.88 32.00 -11.68
N SER A 289 -31.08 30.71 -11.45
CA SER A 289 -32.08 30.21 -10.52
C SER A 289 -31.65 28.91 -9.84
N LYS A 290 -32.33 28.59 -8.74
CA LYS A 290 -32.09 27.36 -8.00
C LYS A 290 -32.32 26.14 -8.88
N ARG A 291 -31.31 25.27 -8.97
CA ARG A 291 -31.38 23.96 -9.61
C ARG A 291 -30.43 22.96 -8.95
N SER A 292 -30.61 21.68 -9.24
CA SER A 292 -29.78 20.60 -8.70
C SER A 292 -29.19 19.74 -9.83
N PRO A 293 -28.18 20.25 -10.56
CA PRO A 293 -27.62 19.53 -11.68
C PRO A 293 -26.73 18.36 -11.24
N ASP A 294 -26.67 17.36 -12.11
CA ASP A 294 -25.55 16.44 -12.17
C ASP A 294 -24.34 17.21 -12.68
N PHE A 295 -23.19 17.10 -12.02
CA PHE A 295 -22.00 17.89 -12.39
C PHE A 295 -20.73 17.06 -12.54
N LEU A 296 -20.77 15.76 -12.23
CA LEU A 296 -19.67 14.83 -12.48
C LEU A 296 -20.22 13.41 -12.63
N HIS A 297 -19.80 12.71 -13.67
CA HIS A 297 -20.01 11.29 -13.82
C HIS A 297 -18.73 10.51 -13.49
N VAL A 298 -18.89 9.41 -12.78
CA VAL A 298 -17.79 8.55 -12.35
C VAL A 298 -18.10 7.12 -12.77
N THR A 299 -17.16 6.51 -13.48
CA THR A 299 -17.20 5.08 -13.82
C THR A 299 -15.87 4.43 -13.44
N TYR A 300 -15.88 3.14 -13.18
CA TYR A 300 -14.65 2.41 -12.92
C TYR A 300 -14.74 1.00 -13.49
N THR A 301 -13.60 0.49 -13.92
CA THR A 301 -13.46 -0.86 -14.49
C THR A 301 -12.32 -1.59 -13.81
N TYR A 302 -12.44 -2.89 -13.62
CA TYR A 302 -11.35 -3.69 -13.07
C TYR A 302 -11.46 -5.15 -13.47
N SER A 303 -10.34 -5.85 -13.41
CA SER A 303 -10.26 -7.30 -13.49
C SER A 303 -10.39 -7.90 -12.10
N ALA A 304 -11.27 -8.88 -11.94
CA ALA A 304 -11.37 -9.71 -10.75
C ALA A 304 -11.57 -11.16 -11.18
N ASP A 305 -11.06 -12.09 -10.37
CA ASP A 305 -11.07 -13.54 -10.66
C ASP A 305 -10.26 -13.92 -11.91
N LYS A 306 -10.49 -15.15 -12.38
CA LYS A 306 -10.08 -15.65 -13.70
C LYS A 306 -11.03 -15.17 -14.83
N ARG A 307 -11.71 -14.03 -14.71
CA ARG A 307 -12.71 -13.56 -15.70
C ARG A 307 -12.07 -12.83 -16.87
N LYS A 308 -12.19 -13.38 -18.09
CA LYS A 308 -11.56 -12.83 -19.31
C LYS A 308 -11.95 -11.41 -19.67
N ARG A 309 -13.05 -10.89 -19.13
CA ARG A 309 -13.51 -9.52 -19.35
C ARG A 309 -13.47 -8.73 -18.05
N PRO A 310 -12.99 -7.48 -18.08
CA PRO A 310 -13.11 -6.59 -16.94
C PRO A 310 -14.57 -6.43 -16.51
N PHE A 311 -14.77 -6.29 -15.20
CA PHE A 311 -16.01 -5.77 -14.64
C PHE A 311 -16.11 -4.28 -14.95
N GLU A 312 -17.28 -3.84 -15.38
CA GLU A 312 -17.62 -2.43 -15.59
C GLU A 312 -18.68 -2.05 -14.57
N ALA A 313 -18.35 -1.08 -13.71
CA ALA A 313 -19.26 -0.66 -12.67
C ALA A 313 -20.39 0.23 -13.22
N PRO A 314 -21.59 0.19 -12.60
CA PRO A 314 -22.61 1.18 -12.86
C PRO A 314 -22.09 2.60 -12.67
N ARG A 315 -22.52 3.52 -13.54
CA ARG A 315 -22.16 4.93 -13.45
C ARG A 315 -22.67 5.54 -12.15
N LEU A 316 -21.77 6.20 -11.43
CA LEU A 316 -22.09 7.06 -10.29
C LEU A 316 -22.16 8.51 -10.76
N THR A 317 -22.99 9.31 -10.07
CA THR A 317 -23.18 10.72 -10.41
C THR A 317 -23.10 11.59 -9.17
N ALA A 318 -22.32 12.67 -9.26
CA ALA A 318 -22.29 13.72 -8.25
C ALA A 318 -23.35 14.78 -8.55
N THR A 319 -24.13 15.14 -7.53
CA THR A 319 -25.16 16.18 -7.61
C THR A 319 -24.93 17.27 -6.58
N VAL A 320 -25.36 18.48 -6.89
CA VAL A 320 -25.24 19.64 -5.99
C VAL A 320 -26.44 20.55 -6.16
N THR A 321 -26.92 21.16 -5.08
CA THR A 321 -27.98 22.15 -5.14
C THR A 321 -27.39 23.57 -5.22
N LYS A 322 -27.62 24.28 -6.33
CA LYS A 322 -27.16 25.66 -6.52
C LYS A 322 -28.11 26.62 -5.80
N THR A 323 -27.78 27.01 -4.58
CA THR A 323 -28.57 27.90 -3.71
C THR A 323 -27.74 28.80 -2.82
N ALA A 324 -26.79 28.23 -2.10
CA ALA A 324 -26.01 28.91 -1.08
C ALA A 324 -24.67 28.18 -0.87
N THR A 325 -23.78 28.77 -0.08
CA THR A 325 -22.50 28.14 0.25
C THR A 325 -22.70 26.94 1.18
N GLY A 326 -22.38 25.74 0.70
CA GLY A 326 -22.44 24.53 1.51
C GLY A 326 -21.37 24.44 2.60
N LYS A 327 -21.67 23.66 3.65
CA LYS A 327 -20.74 23.34 4.73
C LYS A 327 -19.59 22.45 4.23
N GLU A 328 -18.41 22.64 4.80
CA GLU A 328 -17.27 21.74 4.57
C GLU A 328 -17.56 20.32 5.09
N VAL A 329 -17.02 19.32 4.40
CA VAL A 329 -17.17 17.91 4.77
C VAL A 329 -15.92 17.46 5.53
N PRO A 330 -16.01 16.93 6.76
CA PRO A 330 -14.85 16.58 7.59
C PRO A 330 -13.79 15.73 6.87
N LYS A 331 -14.21 14.67 6.18
CA LYS A 331 -13.31 13.78 5.43
C LYS A 331 -12.55 14.49 4.31
N MET A 332 -13.16 15.49 3.67
CA MET A 332 -12.50 16.33 2.67
C MET A 332 -11.52 17.32 3.29
N ILE A 333 -11.76 17.79 4.52
CA ILE A 333 -10.79 18.59 5.29
C ILE A 333 -9.56 17.73 5.63
N LEU A 334 -9.75 16.48 6.06
CA LEU A 334 -8.65 15.56 6.36
C LEU A 334 -7.79 15.31 5.13
N GLU A 335 -8.41 14.99 3.99
CA GLU A 335 -7.67 14.72 2.75
C GLU A 335 -6.93 15.95 2.23
N LYS A 336 -7.53 17.15 2.32
CA LYS A 336 -6.84 18.42 2.01
C LYS A 336 -5.58 18.61 2.84
N ASN A 337 -5.67 18.39 4.15
CA ASN A 337 -4.52 18.54 5.03
C ASN A 337 -3.45 17.50 4.73
N ARG A 338 -3.84 16.25 4.44
CA ARG A 338 -2.91 15.20 4.01
C ARG A 338 -2.13 15.58 2.75
N LEU A 339 -2.81 16.05 1.70
CA LEU A 339 -2.17 16.47 0.45
C LEU A 339 -1.28 17.70 0.65
N LYS A 340 -1.71 18.66 1.48
CA LYS A 340 -0.88 19.82 1.82
C LYS A 340 0.40 19.38 2.53
N THR A 341 0.29 18.52 3.54
CA THR A 341 1.46 17.96 4.26
C THR A 341 2.38 17.20 3.32
N LEU A 342 1.85 16.38 2.41
CA LEU A 342 2.64 15.69 1.39
C LEU A 342 3.49 16.66 0.55
N ASN A 343 2.87 17.74 0.06
CA ASN A 343 3.59 18.74 -0.73
C ASN A 343 4.65 19.48 0.11
N SER A 344 4.35 19.82 1.35
CA SER A 344 5.33 20.45 2.25
C SER A 344 6.53 19.54 2.55
N VAL A 345 6.31 18.22 2.73
CA VAL A 345 7.41 17.26 2.92
C VAL A 345 8.28 17.14 1.68
N LYS A 346 7.68 17.10 0.48
CA LYS A 346 8.44 17.12 -0.79
C LYS A 346 9.29 18.38 -0.94
N GLU A 347 8.72 19.55 -0.66
CA GLU A 347 9.44 20.82 -0.68
C GLU A 347 10.58 20.83 0.34
N ALA A 348 10.33 20.38 1.57
CA ALA A 348 11.34 20.28 2.61
C ALA A 348 12.47 19.33 2.20
N ARG A 349 12.15 18.17 1.62
CA ARG A 349 13.15 17.22 1.11
C ARG A 349 13.99 17.88 0.01
N ALA A 350 13.38 18.53 -0.97
CA ALA A 350 14.11 19.21 -2.04
C ALA A 350 15.03 20.33 -1.53
N LEU A 351 14.62 21.07 -0.48
CA LEU A 351 15.46 22.09 0.16
C LEU A 351 16.64 21.45 0.91
N ALA A 352 16.40 20.39 1.67
CA ALA A 352 17.43 19.69 2.42
C ALA A 352 18.44 18.95 1.50
N ASP A 353 17.97 18.45 0.34
CA ASP A 353 18.82 17.95 -0.74
C ASP A 353 19.79 19.00 -1.28
N ASN A 354 19.34 20.26 -1.33
CA ASN A 354 20.15 21.42 -1.72
C ASN A 354 20.94 22.04 -0.54
N ARG A 355 21.01 21.35 0.60
CA ARG A 355 21.70 21.80 1.83
C ARG A 355 21.09 23.06 2.47
N GLU A 356 19.83 23.37 2.17
CA GLU A 356 19.09 24.50 2.74
C GLU A 356 18.27 24.05 3.97
N LEU A 357 18.94 23.50 4.98
CA LEU A 357 18.29 22.82 6.11
C LEU A 357 17.37 23.71 6.94
N GLU A 358 17.71 24.98 7.14
CA GLU A 358 16.84 25.92 7.87
C GLU A 358 15.51 26.12 7.12
N ARG A 359 15.56 26.32 5.80
CA ARG A 359 14.34 26.46 4.98
C ARG A 359 13.55 25.16 4.92
N ALA A 360 14.23 24.01 4.89
CA ALA A 360 13.59 22.71 4.96
C ALA A 360 12.84 22.54 6.28
N LYS A 361 13.46 22.93 7.38
CA LYS A 361 12.85 22.91 8.72
C LYS A 361 11.65 23.85 8.80
N ASP A 362 11.76 25.07 8.28
CA ASP A 362 10.64 26.02 8.21
C ASP A 362 9.42 25.41 7.50
N LYS A 363 9.64 24.65 6.42
CA LYS A 363 8.57 23.96 5.69
C LYS A 363 7.91 22.84 6.50
N VAL A 364 8.70 22.06 7.24
CA VAL A 364 8.17 21.03 8.15
C VAL A 364 7.37 21.66 9.29
N ASP A 365 7.88 22.74 9.88
CA ASP A 365 7.23 23.45 10.98
C ASP A 365 5.95 24.17 10.51
N GLU A 366 5.93 24.75 9.31
CA GLU A 366 4.72 25.30 8.68
C GLU A 366 3.64 24.23 8.51
N ALA A 367 4.02 23.04 7.99
CA ALA A 367 3.10 21.92 7.84
C ALA A 367 2.54 21.49 9.20
N LYS A 368 3.39 21.35 10.22
CA LYS A 368 3.00 20.97 11.58
C LYS A 368 2.01 21.99 12.17
N ASN A 369 2.33 23.27 12.08
CA ASN A 369 1.48 24.36 12.57
C ASN A 369 0.13 24.39 11.86
N SER A 370 0.07 24.02 10.57
CA SER A 370 -1.20 23.96 9.83
C SER A 370 -2.15 22.84 10.27
N LEU A 371 -1.63 21.82 10.97
CA LEU A 371 -2.44 20.73 11.53
C LEU A 371 -2.93 21.04 12.95
N VAL A 372 -2.39 22.07 13.61
CA VAL A 372 -2.79 22.43 14.98
C VAL A 372 -4.27 22.81 15.01
N GLY A 373 -5.03 22.13 15.86
CA GLY A 373 -6.47 22.37 16.02
C GLY A 373 -7.36 21.61 15.01
N VAL A 374 -6.77 20.95 14.01
CA VAL A 374 -7.49 20.02 13.14
C VAL A 374 -7.74 18.73 13.92
N LYS A 375 -8.97 18.22 13.90
CA LYS A 375 -9.37 17.01 14.63
C LYS A 375 -9.63 15.87 13.66
N ASP A 376 -9.25 14.66 14.06
CA ASP A 376 -9.62 13.38 13.45
C ASP A 376 -11.10 13.05 13.72
N VAL A 377 -12.01 13.91 13.28
CA VAL A 377 -13.45 13.71 13.50
C VAL A 377 -13.91 12.46 12.74
N ASP A 378 -14.39 11.46 13.49
CA ASP A 378 -14.90 10.18 12.99
C ASP A 378 -13.90 9.38 12.13
N ASP A 379 -12.58 9.61 12.32
CA ASP A 379 -11.53 8.88 11.60
C ASP A 379 -10.86 7.83 12.51
N PRO A 380 -11.14 6.54 12.33
CA PRO A 380 -10.54 5.47 13.14
C PRO A 380 -9.03 5.34 12.89
N LYS A 381 -8.52 5.81 11.75
CA LYS A 381 -7.08 5.72 11.41
C LYS A 381 -6.26 6.88 11.98
N GLN A 382 -6.91 7.88 12.59
CA GLN A 382 -6.25 9.04 13.23
C GLN A 382 -5.23 9.72 12.30
N VAL A 383 -5.64 10.04 11.06
CA VAL A 383 -4.77 10.56 9.99
C VAL A 383 -3.97 11.79 10.45
N ILE A 384 -4.59 12.76 11.11
CA ILE A 384 -3.90 13.98 11.56
C ILE A 384 -2.85 13.64 12.62
N LYS A 385 -3.18 12.79 13.58
CA LYS A 385 -2.21 12.34 14.59
C LYS A 385 -1.01 11.64 13.95
N THR A 386 -1.23 10.76 12.98
CA THR A 386 -0.12 10.10 12.26
C THR A 386 0.72 11.10 11.49
N LEU A 387 0.11 12.06 10.78
CA LEU A 387 0.84 13.12 10.07
C LEU A 387 1.66 14.00 11.02
N MET A 388 1.12 14.34 12.20
CA MET A 388 1.86 15.09 13.21
C MET A 388 3.09 14.31 13.71
N TYR A 389 2.96 12.99 13.92
CA TYR A 389 4.09 12.14 14.29
C TYR A 389 5.14 12.09 13.16
N ASP A 390 4.73 11.88 11.91
CA ASP A 390 5.63 11.88 10.74
C ASP A 390 6.43 13.21 10.65
N LEU A 391 5.76 14.35 10.85
CA LEU A 391 6.39 15.67 10.85
C LEU A 391 7.35 15.89 12.03
N GLU A 392 7.05 15.34 13.21
CA GLU A 392 7.94 15.38 14.37
C GLU A 392 9.23 14.60 14.14
N GLN A 393 9.13 13.42 13.51
CA GLN A 393 10.30 12.64 13.11
C GLN A 393 11.15 13.42 12.10
N LEU A 394 10.52 13.94 11.03
CA LEU A 394 11.22 14.72 10.00
C LEU A 394 11.91 15.97 10.55
N SER A 395 11.23 16.72 11.43
CA SER A 395 11.83 17.88 12.12
C SER A 395 13.05 17.47 12.96
N GLY A 396 12.99 16.27 13.55
CA GLY A 396 14.12 15.65 14.25
C GLY A 396 15.33 15.38 13.36
N PHE A 397 15.12 15.01 12.09
CA PHE A 397 16.20 14.58 11.18
C PHE A 397 16.85 15.72 10.39
N VAL A 398 16.23 16.91 10.29
CA VAL A 398 16.80 18.06 9.55
C VAL A 398 17.75 18.93 10.38
N LYS A 399 18.28 18.43 11.51
CA LYS A 399 19.20 19.17 12.40
C LYS A 399 20.61 19.32 11.83
N SER A 400 21.04 18.39 10.99
CA SER A 400 22.34 18.42 10.32
C SER A 400 22.24 17.70 8.99
N GLN A 401 23.13 18.04 8.05
CA GLN A 401 23.11 17.45 6.72
C GLN A 401 23.31 15.92 6.79
N LYS A 402 24.20 15.48 7.66
CA LYS A 402 24.47 14.05 7.89
C LYS A 402 23.23 13.32 8.39
N GLU A 403 22.56 13.86 9.41
CA GLU A 403 21.36 13.23 9.97
C GLU A 403 20.21 13.21 8.97
N TYR A 404 20.08 14.26 8.15
CA TYR A 404 19.14 14.28 7.06
C TYR A 404 19.47 13.21 6.01
N GLU A 405 20.71 13.11 5.55
CA GLU A 405 21.11 12.14 4.53
C GLU A 405 20.92 10.69 5.01
N GLU A 406 21.31 10.37 6.24
CA GLU A 406 21.24 9.01 6.81
C GLU A 406 19.83 8.61 7.28
N LYS A 407 18.99 9.57 7.68
CA LYS A 407 17.68 9.28 8.31
C LYS A 407 16.52 10.06 7.71
N GLY A 408 16.69 11.36 7.49
CA GLY A 408 15.61 12.23 7.01
C GLY A 408 15.18 11.95 5.57
N ARG A 409 16.14 11.78 4.67
CA ARG A 409 15.95 11.49 3.25
C ARG A 409 15.20 10.17 3.02
N PRO A 410 15.65 9.01 3.51
CA PRO A 410 14.92 7.76 3.30
C PRO A 410 13.54 7.78 3.98
N TYR A 411 13.42 8.39 5.16
CA TYR A 411 12.12 8.58 5.82
C TYR A 411 11.14 9.37 4.95
N ALA A 412 11.57 10.52 4.44
CA ALA A 412 10.76 11.38 3.57
C ALA A 412 10.37 10.65 2.27
N MET A 413 11.29 9.90 1.66
CA MET A 413 11.01 9.10 0.45
C MET A 413 9.97 8.00 0.68
N SER A 414 10.04 7.29 1.81
CA SER A 414 9.04 6.28 2.15
C SER A 414 7.70 6.91 2.53
N PHE A 415 7.71 8.05 3.24
CA PHE A 415 6.53 8.86 3.50
C PHE A 415 5.85 9.28 2.20
N GLU A 416 6.59 9.88 1.27
CA GLU A 416 6.09 10.33 -0.03
C GLU A 416 5.50 9.16 -0.82
N THR A 417 6.23 8.06 -0.95
CA THR A 417 5.75 6.87 -1.67
C THR A 417 4.46 6.33 -1.07
N SER A 418 4.39 6.26 0.26
CA SER A 418 3.21 5.78 0.97
C SER A 418 1.99 6.67 0.75
N HIS A 419 2.15 7.99 0.81
CA HIS A 419 1.06 8.94 0.63
C HIS A 419 0.65 9.16 -0.83
N GLU A 420 1.58 9.04 -1.79
CA GLU A 420 1.26 9.10 -3.21
C GLU A 420 0.51 7.86 -3.68
N ARG A 421 0.96 6.67 -3.25
CA ARG A 421 0.30 5.41 -3.57
C ARG A 421 -0.92 5.16 -2.68
N GLN A 422 -1.04 5.86 -1.55
CA GLN A 422 -2.03 5.58 -0.50
C GLN A 422 -1.97 4.12 -0.05
N ARG A 423 -0.74 3.66 0.14
CA ARG A 423 -0.39 2.29 0.46
C ARG A 423 0.67 2.29 1.55
N TYR A 424 0.60 1.32 2.45
CA TYR A 424 1.57 1.23 3.51
C TYR A 424 3.00 1.09 2.95
N ALA A 425 3.93 1.83 3.54
CA ALA A 425 5.36 1.64 3.37
C ALA A 425 6.05 1.90 4.71
N ALA A 426 6.96 1.01 5.11
CA ALA A 426 7.64 1.14 6.40
C ALA A 426 8.61 2.32 6.37
N ARG A 427 8.71 3.06 7.47
CA ARG A 427 9.60 4.24 7.59
C ARG A 427 10.12 4.46 9.01
N GLY A 428 10.62 3.42 9.66
CA GLY A 428 11.06 3.48 11.07
C GLY A 428 10.05 2.83 12.00
N ASP A 429 9.46 3.58 12.93
CA ASP A 429 8.54 3.05 13.95
C ASP A 429 7.28 2.45 13.30
N VAL A 430 7.34 1.15 13.01
CA VAL A 430 6.28 0.37 12.39
C VAL A 430 5.06 0.20 13.29
N ASP A 431 5.15 0.56 14.57
CA ASP A 431 4.03 0.51 15.52
C ASP A 431 3.26 1.84 15.53
N ALA A 432 3.97 2.97 15.55
CA ALA A 432 3.36 4.29 15.58
C ALA A 432 2.84 4.76 14.21
N VAL A 433 3.53 4.41 13.12
CA VAL A 433 3.21 4.88 11.77
C VAL A 433 2.50 3.79 10.98
N ARG A 434 1.15 3.85 10.95
CA ARG A 434 0.27 2.86 10.30
C ARG A 434 -0.60 3.44 9.18
N ALA A 435 -0.24 4.61 8.65
CA ALA A 435 -0.99 5.21 7.55
C ALA A 435 -1.14 4.20 6.39
N PHE A 436 -2.38 4.02 5.93
CA PHE A 436 -2.76 3.08 4.86
C PHE A 436 -2.54 1.58 5.15
N ALA A 437 -2.22 1.19 6.37
CA ALA A 437 -2.22 -0.22 6.74
C ALA A 437 -3.65 -0.80 6.68
N THR A 438 -3.75 -2.06 6.28
CA THR A 438 -5.00 -2.84 6.32
C THR A 438 -4.99 -3.78 7.53
N PRO A 439 -6.15 -4.29 7.98
CA PRO A 439 -6.21 -5.24 9.11
C PRO A 439 -5.28 -6.45 8.93
N ARG A 440 -5.16 -6.98 7.72
CA ARG A 440 -4.24 -8.09 7.41
C ARG A 440 -2.77 -7.71 7.62
N MET A 441 -2.38 -6.49 7.23
CA MET A 441 -1.02 -5.98 7.47
C MET A 441 -0.75 -5.83 8.97
N ASP A 442 -1.74 -5.40 9.75
CA ASP A 442 -1.65 -5.29 11.21
C ASP A 442 -1.50 -6.66 11.86
N ALA A 443 -2.30 -7.64 11.45
CA ALA A 443 -2.19 -9.01 11.92
C ALA A 443 -0.80 -9.61 11.60
N TYR A 444 -0.29 -9.39 10.40
CA TYR A 444 1.02 -9.89 9.98
C TYR A 444 2.17 -9.19 10.72
N LEU A 445 2.01 -7.93 11.11
CA LEU A 445 2.97 -7.27 11.98
C LEU A 445 3.07 -7.98 13.34
N GLU A 446 1.93 -8.24 13.98
CA GLU A 446 1.92 -8.92 15.29
C GLU A 446 2.45 -10.35 15.21
N GLN A 447 2.09 -11.08 14.15
CA GLN A 447 2.64 -12.42 13.92
C GLN A 447 4.15 -12.40 13.66
N ALA A 448 4.66 -11.39 12.95
CA ALA A 448 6.09 -11.23 12.74
C ALA A 448 6.82 -10.97 14.06
N LYS A 449 6.27 -10.12 14.93
CA LYS A 449 6.84 -9.88 16.27
C LYS A 449 6.92 -11.15 17.12
N GLU A 450 5.90 -12.00 17.07
CA GLU A 450 5.95 -13.29 17.79
C GLU A 450 6.91 -14.28 17.13
N PHE A 451 6.97 -14.31 15.79
CA PHE A 451 7.88 -15.18 15.06
C PHE A 451 9.35 -14.82 15.30
N GLU A 452 9.69 -13.53 15.39
CA GLU A 452 11.06 -13.08 15.70
C GLU A 452 11.52 -13.54 17.09
N LYS A 453 10.60 -13.71 18.05
CA LYS A 453 10.94 -14.24 19.39
C LYS A 453 11.29 -15.72 19.36
N ASP A 454 10.66 -16.49 18.47
CA ASP A 454 10.89 -17.93 18.32
C ASP A 454 10.64 -18.39 16.87
N PRO A 455 11.65 -18.27 15.97
CA PRO A 455 11.52 -18.64 14.57
C PRO A 455 11.28 -20.15 14.33
N THR A 456 11.39 -20.98 15.38
CA THR A 456 11.12 -22.42 15.29
C THR A 456 9.63 -22.74 15.31
N LYS A 457 8.79 -21.79 15.76
CA LYS A 457 7.34 -21.90 15.73
C LYS A 457 6.80 -21.22 14.48
N PRO A 458 6.21 -21.97 13.53
CA PRO A 458 5.65 -21.36 12.33
C PRO A 458 4.51 -20.41 12.71
N PRO A 459 4.36 -19.26 12.03
CA PRO A 459 3.21 -18.39 12.21
C PRO A 459 1.91 -19.10 11.78
N PRO A 460 0.73 -18.59 12.17
CA PRO A 460 -0.55 -19.10 11.67
C PRO A 460 -0.58 -19.19 10.14
N SER A 461 -1.29 -20.17 9.58
CA SER A 461 -1.42 -20.28 8.12
C SER A 461 -2.36 -19.20 7.57
N VAL A 462 -2.33 -18.97 6.25
CA VAL A 462 -3.29 -18.06 5.58
C VAL A 462 -4.74 -18.49 5.86
N GLU A 463 -5.01 -19.79 5.94
CA GLU A 463 -6.34 -20.31 6.25
C GLU A 463 -6.78 -19.98 7.68
N ASP A 464 -5.85 -20.03 8.63
CA ASP A 464 -6.13 -19.67 10.03
C ASP A 464 -6.42 -18.18 10.16
N ASP A 465 -5.66 -17.34 9.47
CA ASP A 465 -5.89 -15.90 9.47
C ASP A 465 -7.27 -15.54 8.87
N VAL A 466 -7.67 -16.20 7.79
CA VAL A 466 -8.98 -15.98 7.17
C VAL A 466 -10.10 -16.35 8.13
N LYS A 467 -9.97 -17.47 8.86
CA LYS A 467 -10.95 -17.84 9.90
C LYS A 467 -11.00 -16.79 11.01
N GLN A 468 -9.85 -16.26 11.41
CA GLN A 468 -9.76 -15.23 12.44
C GLN A 468 -10.38 -13.91 11.98
N GLU A 469 -10.19 -13.51 10.72
CA GLU A 469 -10.81 -12.30 10.17
C GLU A 469 -12.32 -12.42 10.05
N ILE A 470 -12.85 -13.54 9.52
CA ILE A 470 -14.30 -13.79 9.46
C ILE A 470 -14.92 -13.73 10.86
N LYS A 471 -14.23 -14.32 11.84
CA LYS A 471 -14.66 -14.25 13.24
C LYS A 471 -14.71 -12.82 13.75
N GLN A 472 -13.67 -12.03 13.48
CA GLN A 472 -13.61 -10.64 13.92
C GLN A 472 -14.69 -9.78 13.24
N GLU A 473 -14.92 -9.96 11.95
CA GLU A 473 -16.01 -9.31 11.20
C GLU A 473 -17.38 -9.62 11.82
N ILE A 474 -17.63 -10.88 12.20
CA ILE A 474 -18.88 -11.27 12.87
C ILE A 474 -19.03 -10.58 14.23
N LEU A 475 -17.94 -10.52 15.01
CA LEU A 475 -17.93 -9.92 16.34
C LEU A 475 -18.11 -8.40 16.30
N ASP A 476 -17.53 -7.74 15.31
CA ASP A 476 -17.58 -6.28 15.17
C ASP A 476 -18.85 -5.78 14.49
N ASN A 477 -19.55 -6.63 13.73
CA ASN A 477 -20.76 -6.22 13.01
C ASN A 477 -21.92 -5.89 13.99
N PRO A 478 -22.34 -4.62 14.11
CA PRO A 478 -23.38 -4.22 15.06
C PRO A 478 -24.77 -4.74 14.67
N ARG A 479 -24.96 -5.18 13.41
CA ARG A 479 -26.21 -5.77 12.92
C ARG A 479 -26.37 -7.25 13.27
N ILE A 480 -25.29 -7.92 13.69
CA ILE A 480 -25.35 -9.32 14.13
C ILE A 480 -25.84 -9.37 15.58
N PRO A 481 -26.94 -10.08 15.87
CA PRO A 481 -27.47 -10.21 17.22
C PRO A 481 -26.47 -10.78 18.23
N TYR A 482 -26.51 -10.26 19.46
CA TYR A 482 -25.59 -10.64 20.55
C TYR A 482 -25.55 -12.16 20.82
N TYR A 483 -26.69 -12.85 20.75
CA TYR A 483 -26.74 -14.30 20.99
C TYR A 483 -26.01 -15.12 19.92
N ILE A 484 -25.92 -14.64 18.68
CA ILE A 484 -25.11 -15.27 17.62
C ILE A 484 -23.62 -15.07 17.92
N LYS A 485 -23.22 -13.85 18.31
CA LYS A 485 -21.85 -13.56 18.74
C LYS A 485 -21.43 -14.44 19.93
N LEU A 486 -22.32 -14.58 20.91
CA LEU A 486 -22.11 -15.43 22.09
C LEU A 486 -22.01 -16.91 21.71
N ALA A 487 -22.86 -17.40 20.81
CA ALA A 487 -22.80 -18.79 20.33
C ALA A 487 -21.47 -19.11 19.63
N PHE A 488 -20.94 -18.19 18.82
CA PHE A 488 -19.61 -18.31 18.21
C PHE A 488 -18.50 -18.38 19.27
N GLN A 489 -18.55 -17.54 20.30
CA GLN A 489 -17.57 -17.54 21.39
C GLN A 489 -17.64 -18.82 22.28
N VAL A 490 -18.85 -19.33 22.53
CA VAL A 490 -19.08 -20.53 23.37
C VAL A 490 -18.72 -21.82 22.64
N GLY A 491 -19.02 -21.94 21.34
CA GLY A 491 -18.67 -23.11 20.53
C GLY A 491 -17.17 -23.43 20.54
N GLU A 492 -16.31 -22.41 20.58
CA GLU A 492 -14.86 -22.58 20.66
C GLU A 492 -14.37 -23.03 22.04
N SER A 493 -14.97 -22.52 23.12
CA SER A 493 -14.63 -22.94 24.48
C SER A 493 -14.88 -24.45 24.66
N ILE A 494 -15.93 -24.96 24.02
CA ILE A 494 -16.26 -26.40 23.99
C ILE A 494 -15.30 -27.17 23.07
N GLY A 495 -14.91 -26.62 21.90
CA GLY A 495 -13.94 -27.22 21.00
C GLY A 495 -12.52 -27.36 21.60
N HIS A 496 -12.06 -26.35 22.34
CA HIS A 496 -10.78 -26.41 23.06
C HIS A 496 -10.80 -27.38 24.26
N ALA A 497 -11.92 -27.49 24.97
CA ALA A 497 -12.10 -28.50 26.02
C ALA A 497 -12.13 -29.93 25.46
N SER A 498 -12.64 -30.11 24.23
CA SER A 498 -12.71 -31.41 23.55
C SER A 498 -11.34 -31.91 23.09
N ASN A 499 -10.49 -31.02 22.55
CA ASN A 499 -9.13 -31.34 22.09
C ASN A 499 -8.11 -31.54 23.23
N THR A 500 -8.37 -30.99 24.41
CA THR A 500 -7.54 -31.25 25.61
C THR A 500 -7.90 -32.58 26.29
N SER A 501 -9.13 -33.09 26.09
CA SER A 501 -9.55 -34.41 26.57
C SER A 501 -9.01 -35.58 25.74
N THR A 502 -8.65 -35.39 24.47
CA THR A 502 -8.16 -36.47 23.59
C THR A 502 -6.63 -36.67 23.63
N ARG A 503 -5.87 -35.82 24.33
CA ARG A 503 -4.42 -35.97 24.57
C ARG A 503 -4.06 -36.66 25.89
N ARG A 504 -5.05 -37.15 26.63
CA ARG A 504 -4.88 -37.98 27.84
C ARG A 504 -5.66 -39.29 27.71
N THR A 505 -5.20 -40.17 26.84
CA THR A 505 -5.38 -41.62 26.95
C THR A 505 -4.22 -42.31 26.30
#